data_AF-A0A3D0RWA2-F1
#
_entry.id   AF-A0A3D0RWA2-F1
#
_cell.length_a   1.000
_cell.length_b   1.000
_cell.length_c   1.000
_cell.angle_alpha   90.00
_cell.angle_beta   90.00
_cell.angle_gamma   90.00
#
_symmetry.space_group_name_H-M   'P 1'
#
loop_
_entity.id
_entity.type
_entity.pdbx_description
1 polymer ?
#
loop_
_entity_poly.entity_id
_entity_poly.type
_entity_poly.pdbx_seq_one_letter_code
_entity_poly.pdbx_strand_id
1 'polypeptide(L)'
;MAASLLLYRAEYLGLLDATLIVGPLTESRVRSLVNVLAAHGIASTAALRLASPTAFEVSDEELASLLGLVREQVADSPLPESEWKPMREALGDELLATLLDVSATSLRRYAEGERNTPDSVATRLHTLAMITSDLAGGYNEIGMRRWFQRARPQLDGRAPIDLLAGGFDPDSDDVQRVRDLAAWLVGSGSAA
;
A
#
# COMPACT_ATOMS: atom_id res chain seq x y z
N MET A 1 -14.35 -4.06 -5.57
CA MET A 1 -13.57 -3.42 -4.47
C MET A 1 -12.30 -4.19 -4.12
N ALA A 2 -12.36 -5.47 -3.74
CA ALA A 2 -11.18 -6.22 -3.28
C ALA A 2 -10.00 -6.22 -4.28
N ALA A 3 -10.30 -6.37 -5.57
CA ALA A 3 -9.29 -6.51 -6.60
C ALA A 3 -8.63 -5.16 -7.00
N SER A 4 -9.38 -4.04 -6.91
CA SER A 4 -8.84 -2.69 -7.10
C SER A 4 -7.85 -2.31 -6.00
N LEU A 5 -8.13 -2.69 -4.76
CA LEU A 5 -7.20 -2.44 -3.66
C LEU A 5 -5.90 -3.23 -3.80
N LEU A 6 -5.96 -4.46 -4.31
CA LEU A 6 -4.74 -5.21 -4.63
C LEU A 6 -3.88 -4.51 -5.70
N LEU A 7 -4.53 -3.88 -6.68
CA LEU A 7 -3.83 -3.06 -7.69
C LEU A 7 -3.13 -1.86 -7.02
N TYR A 8 -3.83 -1.08 -6.21
CA TYR A 8 -3.22 0.05 -5.50
C TYR A 8 -2.08 -0.39 -4.58
N ARG A 9 -2.21 -1.52 -3.88
CA ARG A 9 -1.11 -2.05 -3.06
C ARG A 9 0.12 -2.36 -3.91
N ALA A 10 -0.04 -3.04 -5.04
CA ALA A 10 1.09 -3.30 -5.92
C ALA A 10 1.68 -2.01 -6.52
N GLU A 11 0.87 -0.97 -6.76
CA GLU A 11 1.35 0.34 -7.19
C GLU A 11 2.27 0.97 -6.15
N TYR A 12 1.84 1.03 -4.89
CA TYR A 12 2.60 1.62 -3.79
C TYR A 12 3.74 0.76 -3.27
N LEU A 13 3.74 -0.53 -3.60
CA LEU A 13 4.92 -1.39 -3.49
C LEU A 13 5.92 -1.19 -4.64
N GLY A 14 5.58 -0.42 -5.68
CA GLY A 14 6.45 -0.17 -6.83
C GLY A 14 6.56 -1.36 -7.79
N LEU A 15 5.57 -2.25 -7.77
CA LEU A 15 5.58 -3.51 -8.53
C LEU A 15 4.78 -3.45 -9.83
N LEU A 16 4.00 -2.38 -10.05
CA LEU A 16 3.28 -2.22 -11.31
C LEU A 16 4.16 -1.61 -12.39
N ASP A 17 4.13 -2.22 -13.57
CA ASP A 17 4.56 -1.58 -14.81
C ASP A 17 3.41 -0.83 -15.49
N ALA A 18 3.72 -0.02 -16.51
CA ALA A 18 2.74 0.77 -17.25
C ALA A 18 1.63 -0.06 -17.90
N THR A 19 1.86 -1.36 -18.16
CA THR A 19 0.88 -2.25 -18.80
C THR A 19 -0.18 -2.74 -17.81
N LEU A 20 0.15 -2.77 -16.52
CA LEU A 20 -0.77 -3.17 -15.45
C LEU A 20 -1.58 -2.01 -14.88
N ILE A 21 -1.28 -0.75 -15.22
CA ILE A 21 -1.93 0.44 -14.64
C ILE A 21 -3.27 0.78 -15.32
N VAL A 22 -3.41 0.51 -16.63
CA VAL A 22 -4.54 1.04 -17.42
C VAL A 22 -5.57 -0.04 -17.78
N GLY A 23 -6.86 0.27 -17.56
CA GLY A 23 -8.01 -0.52 -18.06
C GLY A 23 -8.80 -1.27 -16.98
N PRO A 24 -9.76 -2.13 -17.36
CA PRO A 24 -10.51 -2.97 -16.43
C PRO A 24 -9.69 -4.15 -15.92
N LEU A 25 -9.88 -4.54 -14.67
CA LEU A 25 -9.17 -5.67 -14.08
C LEU A 25 -9.74 -6.99 -14.63
N THR A 26 -9.02 -7.59 -15.58
CA THR A 26 -9.38 -8.87 -16.20
C THR A 26 -8.67 -10.04 -15.50
N GLU A 27 -9.12 -11.27 -15.73
CA GLU A 27 -8.45 -12.49 -15.22
C GLU A 27 -6.96 -12.54 -15.58
N SER A 28 -6.62 -12.18 -16.82
CA SER A 28 -5.24 -12.10 -17.31
C SER A 28 -4.44 -11.08 -16.50
N ARG A 29 -5.01 -9.91 -16.19
CA ARG A 29 -4.36 -8.91 -15.34
C ARG A 29 -4.20 -9.34 -13.90
N VAL A 30 -5.20 -10.01 -13.32
CA VAL A 30 -5.10 -10.59 -11.96
C VAL A 30 -3.97 -11.62 -11.91
N ARG A 31 -3.88 -12.48 -12.93
CA ARG A 31 -2.82 -13.47 -13.05
C ARG A 31 -1.44 -12.82 -13.17
N SER A 32 -1.29 -11.84 -14.04
CA SER A 32 -0.03 -11.09 -14.18
C SER A 32 0.37 -10.40 -12.89
N LEU A 33 -0.58 -9.76 -12.19
CA LEU A 33 -0.34 -9.12 -10.91
C LEU A 33 0.18 -10.09 -9.85
N VAL A 34 -0.50 -11.23 -9.68
CA VAL A 34 -0.08 -12.25 -8.70
C VAL A 34 1.24 -12.91 -9.08
N ASN A 35 1.54 -13.06 -10.38
CA ASN A 35 2.85 -13.54 -10.82
C ASN A 35 3.98 -12.56 -10.51
N VAL A 36 3.75 -11.25 -10.63
CA VAL A 36 4.73 -10.23 -10.24
C VAL A 36 5.01 -10.31 -8.73
N LEU A 37 3.96 -10.40 -7.91
CA LEU A 37 4.08 -10.58 -6.46
C LEU A 37 4.88 -11.86 -6.12
N ALA A 38 4.58 -12.97 -6.80
CA ALA A 38 5.28 -14.24 -6.59
C ALA A 38 6.75 -14.21 -7.01
N ALA A 39 7.11 -13.42 -8.03
CA ALA A 39 8.51 -13.20 -8.39
C ALA A 39 9.31 -12.50 -7.28
N HIS A 40 8.62 -11.81 -6.36
CA HIS A 40 9.21 -11.16 -5.17
C HIS A 40 8.99 -11.99 -3.90
N GLY A 41 8.60 -13.26 -4.04
CA GLY A 41 8.37 -14.18 -2.92
C GLY A 41 7.03 -14.00 -2.20
N ILE A 42 6.15 -13.11 -2.68
CA ILE A 42 4.85 -12.82 -2.08
C ILE A 42 3.77 -13.63 -2.80
N ALA A 43 2.87 -14.27 -2.06
CA ALA A 43 1.71 -14.96 -2.65
C ALA A 43 2.03 -16.07 -3.67
N SER A 44 3.16 -16.77 -3.52
CA SER A 44 3.56 -17.87 -4.41
C SER A 44 2.51 -18.98 -4.52
N THR A 45 1.82 -19.32 -3.42
CA THR A 45 0.73 -20.31 -3.43
C THR A 45 -0.46 -19.83 -4.28
N ALA A 46 -0.80 -18.55 -4.20
CA ALA A 46 -1.86 -17.98 -5.03
C ALA A 46 -1.47 -17.98 -6.51
N ALA A 47 -0.21 -17.67 -6.84
CA ALA A 47 0.29 -17.75 -8.22
C ALA A 47 0.19 -19.17 -8.78
N LEU A 48 0.56 -20.19 -8.00
CA LEU A 48 0.42 -21.59 -8.39
C LEU A 48 -1.05 -21.97 -8.66
N ARG A 49 -1.97 -21.55 -7.79
CA ARG A 49 -3.41 -21.78 -7.98
C ARG A 49 -3.92 -21.06 -9.24
N LEU A 50 -3.54 -19.79 -9.40
CA LEU A 50 -3.93 -18.98 -10.53
C LEU A 50 -3.31 -19.45 -11.83
N ALA A 51 -2.21 -20.22 -11.83
CA ALA A 51 -1.63 -20.79 -13.05
C ALA A 51 -2.55 -21.80 -13.75
N SER A 52 -3.51 -22.40 -13.04
CA SER A 52 -4.48 -23.32 -13.64
C SER A 52 -5.33 -22.63 -14.73
N PRO A 53 -5.64 -23.31 -15.85
CA PRO A 53 -6.61 -22.82 -16.84
C PRO A 53 -8.00 -22.56 -16.26
N THR A 54 -8.42 -23.37 -15.28
CA THR A 54 -9.73 -23.28 -14.63
C THR A 54 -9.71 -22.42 -13.36
N ALA A 55 -8.63 -21.68 -13.09
CA ALA A 55 -8.45 -20.94 -11.84
C ALA A 55 -9.53 -19.89 -11.56
N PHE A 56 -10.19 -19.40 -12.61
CA PHE A 56 -11.27 -18.42 -12.54
C PHE A 56 -12.66 -19.05 -12.75
N GLU A 57 -12.74 -20.36 -12.99
CA GLU A 57 -13.99 -21.14 -13.02
C GLU A 57 -14.41 -21.54 -11.58
N VAL A 58 -14.33 -20.58 -10.66
CA VAL A 58 -14.67 -20.73 -9.24
C VAL A 58 -15.79 -19.77 -8.89
N SER A 59 -16.41 -19.96 -7.72
CA SER A 59 -17.39 -18.99 -7.24
C SER A 59 -16.72 -17.64 -6.94
N ASP A 60 -17.50 -16.56 -7.05
CA ASP A 60 -17.03 -15.21 -6.70
C ASP A 60 -16.52 -15.14 -5.24
N GLU A 61 -17.12 -15.91 -4.33
CA GLU A 61 -16.70 -15.98 -2.92
C GLU A 61 -15.32 -16.64 -2.76
N GLU A 62 -15.05 -17.71 -3.50
CA GLU A 62 -13.74 -18.37 -3.49
C GLU A 62 -12.66 -17.47 -4.10
N LEU A 63 -12.98 -16.77 -5.19
CA LEU A 63 -12.06 -15.81 -5.81
C LEU A 63 -11.78 -14.63 -4.86
N ALA A 64 -12.83 -14.09 -4.22
CA ALA A 64 -12.69 -13.03 -3.23
C ALA A 64 -11.83 -13.47 -2.04
N SER A 65 -12.01 -14.71 -1.57
CA SER A 65 -11.21 -15.29 -0.48
C SER A 65 -9.74 -15.43 -0.87
N LEU A 66 -9.46 -15.92 -2.09
CA LEU A 66 -8.10 -16.01 -2.62
C LEU A 66 -7.43 -14.63 -2.70
N LEU A 67 -8.12 -13.64 -3.26
CA LEU A 67 -7.61 -12.26 -3.35
C LEU A 67 -7.45 -11.62 -1.96
N GLY A 68 -8.29 -11.99 -0.98
CA GLY A 68 -8.15 -11.62 0.42
C GLY A 68 -6.83 -12.10 1.02
N LEU A 69 -6.50 -13.38 0.81
CA LEU A 69 -5.23 -13.96 1.27
C LEU A 69 -4.01 -13.29 0.61
N VAL A 70 -4.06 -13.04 -0.71
CA VAL A 70 -2.99 -12.31 -1.40
C VAL A 70 -2.79 -10.93 -0.80
N ARG A 71 -3.90 -10.22 -0.52
CA ARG A 71 -3.86 -8.89 0.09
C ARG A 71 -3.24 -8.89 1.49
N GLU A 72 -3.56 -9.89 2.31
CA GLU A 72 -2.97 -10.06 3.64
C GLU A 72 -1.46 -10.30 3.54
N GLN A 73 -1.04 -11.24 2.70
CA GLN A 73 0.39 -11.51 2.48
C GLN A 73 1.16 -10.28 1.99
N VAL A 74 0.56 -9.48 1.11
CA VAL A 74 1.10 -8.20 0.65
C VAL A 74 1.27 -7.20 1.79
N ALA A 75 0.33 -7.15 2.74
CA ALA A 75 0.38 -6.23 3.87
C ALA A 75 1.41 -6.60 4.94
N ASP A 76 1.92 -7.83 4.91
CA ASP A 76 2.92 -8.36 5.85
C ASP A 76 4.32 -8.46 5.20
N SER A 77 4.48 -7.98 3.96
CA SER A 77 5.71 -8.16 3.17
C SER A 77 6.33 -6.83 2.73
N PRO A 78 7.13 -6.16 3.59
CA PRO A 78 7.89 -4.97 3.21
C PRO A 78 8.85 -5.20 2.04
N LEU A 79 8.83 -4.28 1.07
CA LEU A 79 9.72 -4.27 -0.09
C LEU A 79 10.38 -2.88 -0.24
N PRO A 80 11.25 -2.48 0.70
CA PRO A 80 11.72 -1.10 0.79
C PRO A 80 12.41 -0.61 -0.48
N GLU A 81 13.12 -1.47 -1.21
CA GLU A 81 13.82 -1.10 -2.46
C GLU A 81 12.88 -0.61 -3.56
N SER A 82 11.66 -1.15 -3.63
CA SER A 82 10.67 -0.78 -4.64
C SER A 82 9.64 0.24 -4.14
N GLU A 83 9.41 0.31 -2.82
CA GLU A 83 8.44 1.21 -2.20
C GLU A 83 8.84 2.69 -2.22
N TRP A 84 10.14 3.02 -2.24
CA TRP A 84 10.61 4.40 -2.13
C TRP A 84 10.07 5.31 -3.24
N LYS A 85 10.16 4.87 -4.50
CA LYS A 85 9.76 5.69 -5.66
C LYS A 85 8.27 6.10 -5.61
N PRO A 86 7.30 5.17 -5.57
CA PRO A 86 5.89 5.54 -5.55
C PRO A 86 5.51 6.34 -4.30
N MET A 87 6.15 6.07 -3.15
CA MET A 87 5.89 6.84 -1.93
C MET A 87 6.40 8.27 -2.00
N ARG A 88 7.57 8.50 -2.62
CA ARG A 88 8.09 9.85 -2.89
C ARG A 88 7.19 10.59 -3.87
N GLU A 89 6.71 9.92 -4.91
CA GLU A 89 5.77 10.50 -5.86
C GLU A 89 4.47 10.90 -5.17
N ALA A 90 3.84 10.01 -4.38
CA ALA A 90 2.55 10.32 -3.75
C ALA A 90 2.61 11.31 -2.58
N LEU A 91 3.59 11.20 -1.68
CA LEU A 91 3.64 12.04 -0.47
C LEU A 91 4.57 13.24 -0.63
N GLY A 92 5.54 13.18 -1.54
CA GLY A 92 6.62 14.16 -1.63
C GLY A 92 7.67 13.96 -0.54
N ASP A 93 8.91 14.36 -0.83
CA ASP A 93 10.08 14.09 0.02
C ASP A 93 9.95 14.72 1.43
N GLU A 94 9.36 15.91 1.55
CA GLU A 94 9.25 16.63 2.83
C GLU A 94 8.30 15.92 3.82
N LEU A 95 7.09 15.58 3.35
CA LEU A 95 6.10 14.87 4.17
C LEU A 95 6.58 13.46 4.48
N LEU A 96 7.13 12.75 3.49
CA LEU A 96 7.63 11.39 3.69
C LEU A 96 8.80 11.35 4.68
N ALA A 97 9.75 12.28 4.60
CA ALA A 97 10.85 12.40 5.56
C ALA A 97 10.34 12.61 6.99
N THR A 98 9.32 13.45 7.14
CA THR A 98 8.70 13.74 8.45
C THR A 98 8.03 12.50 9.04
N LEU A 99 7.24 11.77 8.23
CA LEU A 99 6.54 10.56 8.68
C LEU A 99 7.50 9.41 9.00
N LEU A 100 8.59 9.27 8.25
CA LEU A 100 9.59 8.23 8.48
C LEU A 100 10.58 8.56 9.60
N ASP A 101 10.57 9.81 10.08
CA ASP A 101 11.54 10.35 11.06
C ASP A 101 12.99 10.20 10.57
N VAL A 102 13.22 10.66 9.34
CA VAL A 102 14.55 10.67 8.72
C VAL A 102 14.85 12.03 8.11
N SER A 103 16.13 12.37 7.99
CA SER A 103 16.52 13.58 7.27
C SER A 103 16.30 13.44 5.76
N ALA A 104 16.05 14.55 5.06
CA ALA A 104 15.90 14.56 3.59
C ALA A 104 17.14 14.00 2.85
N THR A 105 18.33 14.10 3.45
CA THR A 105 19.53 13.47 2.91
C THR A 105 19.48 11.95 3.08
N SER A 106 19.06 11.44 4.24
CA SER A 106 18.95 9.99 4.46
C SER A 106 17.88 9.37 3.56
N LEU A 107 16.72 10.04 3.44
CA LEU A 107 15.66 9.64 2.52
C LEU A 107 16.17 9.45 1.09
N ARG A 108 16.88 10.45 0.54
CA ARG A 108 17.43 10.36 -0.82
C ARG A 108 18.39 9.17 -0.97
N ARG A 109 19.30 8.99 -0.01
CA ARG A 109 20.27 7.89 -0.04
C ARG A 109 19.62 6.51 0.02
N TYR A 110 18.57 6.35 0.80
CA TYR A 110 17.81 5.10 0.84
C TYR A 110 17.04 4.89 -0.47
N ALA A 111 16.36 5.92 -0.97
CA ALA A 111 15.58 5.86 -2.20
C ALA A 111 16.42 5.63 -3.47
N GLU A 112 17.67 6.07 -3.47
CA GLU A 112 18.62 5.89 -4.59
C GLU A 112 19.46 4.60 -4.45
N GLY A 113 19.26 3.82 -3.38
CA GLY A 113 20.03 2.60 -3.12
C GLY A 113 21.48 2.84 -2.72
N GLU A 114 21.88 4.09 -2.45
CA GLU A 114 23.22 4.42 -1.95
C GLU A 114 23.47 3.92 -0.52
N ARG A 115 22.39 3.61 0.21
CA ARG A 115 22.40 2.97 1.52
C ARG A 115 21.25 1.99 1.64
N ASN A 116 21.51 0.88 2.33
CA ASN A 116 20.45 -0.02 2.76
C ASN A 116 19.46 0.72 3.66
N THR A 117 18.17 0.48 3.44
CA THR A 117 17.10 1.01 4.30
C THR A 117 17.13 0.26 5.64
N PRO A 118 17.27 0.95 6.79
CA PRO A 118 17.18 0.30 8.09
C PRO A 118 15.80 -0.36 8.28
N ASP A 119 15.75 -1.51 8.96
CA ASP A 119 14.51 -2.27 9.15
C ASP A 119 13.37 -1.42 9.72
N SER A 120 13.65 -0.59 10.73
CA SER A 120 12.64 0.32 11.30
C SER A 120 12.09 1.34 10.31
N VAL A 121 12.93 1.80 9.36
CA VAL A 121 12.48 2.70 8.29
C VAL A 121 11.71 1.91 7.23
N ALA A 122 12.13 0.69 6.92
CA ALA A 122 11.43 -0.19 5.98
C ALA A 122 10.01 -0.53 6.46
N THR A 123 9.84 -0.93 7.72
CA THR A 123 8.51 -1.24 8.27
C THR A 123 7.59 -0.01 8.29
N ARG A 124 8.12 1.18 8.62
CA ARG A 124 7.35 2.42 8.56
C ARG A 124 6.99 2.80 7.12
N LEU A 125 7.93 2.69 6.18
CA LEU A 125 7.69 2.95 4.76
C LEU A 125 6.58 2.05 4.22
N HIS A 126 6.65 0.75 4.53
CA HIS A 126 5.62 -0.21 4.16
C HIS A 126 4.27 0.13 4.78
N THR A 127 4.24 0.51 6.05
CA THR A 127 3.00 0.94 6.73
C THR A 127 2.37 2.14 6.03
N LEU A 128 3.17 3.13 5.64
CA LEU A 128 2.71 4.29 4.88
C LEU A 128 2.25 3.90 3.47
N ALA A 129 2.89 2.92 2.82
CA ALA A 129 2.46 2.38 1.53
C ALA A 129 1.08 1.72 1.63
N MET A 130 0.82 0.97 2.70
CA MET A 130 -0.50 0.38 2.94
C MET A 130 -1.57 1.46 3.14
N ILE A 131 -1.32 2.46 4.01
CA ILE A 131 -2.25 3.58 4.22
C ILE A 131 -2.51 4.33 2.91
N THR A 132 -1.46 4.64 2.15
CA THR A 132 -1.58 5.38 0.88
C THR A 132 -2.35 4.58 -0.17
N SER A 133 -2.16 3.25 -0.21
CA SER A 133 -2.92 2.36 -1.10
C SER A 133 -4.41 2.33 -0.79
N ASP A 134 -4.79 2.41 0.50
CA ASP A 134 -6.20 2.51 0.89
C ASP A 134 -6.78 3.88 0.48
N LEU A 135 -6.00 4.96 0.54
CA LEU A 135 -6.48 6.29 0.12
C LEU A 135 -6.64 6.45 -1.40
N ALA A 136 -5.92 5.67 -2.20
CA ALA A 136 -5.87 5.80 -3.66
C ALA A 136 -7.20 5.56 -4.39
N GLY A 137 -8.12 4.83 -3.74
CA GLY A 137 -9.47 4.65 -4.27
C GLY A 137 -10.33 5.92 -4.25
N GLY A 138 -10.00 6.92 -3.42
CA GLY A 138 -10.81 8.12 -3.21
C GLY A 138 -10.07 9.46 -3.30
N TYR A 139 -8.74 9.44 -3.38
CA TYR A 139 -7.92 10.64 -3.39
C TYR A 139 -6.87 10.59 -4.51
N ASN A 140 -6.62 11.74 -5.12
CA ASN A 140 -5.37 11.97 -5.86
C ASN A 140 -4.25 12.34 -4.88
N GLU A 141 -3.00 12.45 -5.35
CA GLU A 141 -1.85 12.74 -4.50
C GLU A 141 -1.99 14.03 -3.66
N ILE A 142 -2.59 15.09 -4.22
CA ILE A 142 -2.83 16.34 -3.47
C ILE A 142 -3.81 16.08 -2.33
N GLY A 143 -4.87 15.31 -2.60
CA GLY A 143 -5.85 14.87 -1.62
C GLY A 143 -5.21 14.01 -0.53
N MET A 144 -4.33 13.08 -0.89
CA MET A 144 -3.59 12.22 0.04
C MET A 144 -2.70 13.05 0.98
N ARG A 145 -1.84 13.93 0.43
CA ARG A 145 -0.98 14.79 1.25
C ARG A 145 -1.79 15.63 2.25
N ARG A 146 -2.90 16.20 1.79
CA ARG A 146 -3.84 16.93 2.67
C ARG A 146 -4.52 16.02 3.68
N TRP A 147 -4.80 14.76 3.33
CA TRP A 147 -5.45 13.82 4.25
C TRP A 147 -4.60 13.58 5.50
N PHE A 148 -3.28 13.44 5.33
CA PHE A 148 -2.33 13.27 6.45
C PHE A 148 -2.26 14.49 7.37
N GLN A 149 -2.51 15.69 6.85
CA GLN A 149 -2.37 16.96 7.59
C GLN A 149 -3.67 17.44 8.22
N ARG A 150 -4.82 16.82 7.91
CA ARG A 150 -6.13 17.29 8.39
C ARG A 150 -6.55 16.53 9.64
N ALA A 151 -6.88 17.29 10.68
CA ALA A 151 -7.53 16.81 11.88
C ALA A 151 -8.76 15.95 11.58
N ARG A 152 -8.90 14.83 12.29
CA ARG A 152 -10.01 13.87 12.12
C ARG A 152 -10.73 13.69 13.45
N PRO A 153 -12.07 13.83 13.51
CA PRO A 153 -12.83 13.50 14.71
C PRO A 153 -12.62 12.06 15.19
N GLN A 154 -12.40 11.12 14.26
CA GLN A 154 -12.11 9.71 14.55
C GLN A 154 -10.74 9.50 15.23
N LEU A 155 -9.87 10.50 15.15
CA LEU A 155 -8.52 10.53 15.74
C LEU A 155 -8.46 11.59 16.85
N ASP A 156 -9.57 11.79 17.57
CA ASP A 156 -9.69 12.73 18.69
C ASP A 156 -9.32 14.17 18.33
N GLY A 157 -9.58 14.56 17.08
CA GLY A 157 -9.27 15.88 16.56
C GLY A 157 -7.81 16.08 16.14
N ARG A 158 -6.96 15.05 16.21
CA ARG A 158 -5.57 15.08 15.72
C ARG A 158 -5.52 14.77 14.23
N ALA A 159 -4.48 15.26 13.56
CA ALA A 159 -4.18 14.86 12.18
C ALA A 159 -3.41 13.53 12.18
N PRO A 160 -3.52 12.71 11.11
CA PRO A 160 -2.73 11.48 10.98
C PRO A 160 -1.22 11.71 11.13
N ILE A 161 -0.68 12.81 10.61
CA ILE A 161 0.73 13.17 10.77
C ILE A 161 1.14 13.34 12.25
N ASP A 162 0.23 13.81 13.11
CA ASP A 162 0.54 13.99 14.53
C ASP A 162 0.69 12.65 15.26
N LEU A 163 0.10 11.58 14.72
CA LEU A 163 0.16 10.21 15.25
C LEU A 163 1.29 9.39 14.61
N LEU A 164 1.71 9.78 13.41
CA LEU A 164 2.70 9.09 12.58
C LEU A 164 4.05 9.80 12.49
N ALA A 165 4.25 10.95 13.14
CA ALA A 165 5.55 11.63 13.16
C ALA A 165 6.42 11.12 14.32
N GLY A 166 7.73 11.32 14.20
CA GLY A 166 8.69 11.06 15.30
C GLY A 166 9.00 9.58 15.52
N GLY A 167 8.92 8.78 14.46
CA GLY A 167 9.37 7.39 14.49
C GLY A 167 8.39 6.45 15.15
N PHE A 168 7.13 6.50 14.71
CA PHE A 168 6.04 5.66 15.20
C PHE A 168 6.38 4.16 15.20
N ASP A 169 5.70 3.44 16.09
CA ASP A 169 5.67 1.98 16.13
C ASP A 169 4.48 1.48 15.27
N PRO A 170 4.73 0.79 14.15
CA PRO A 170 3.69 0.26 13.26
C PRO A 170 2.59 -0.56 13.94
N ASP A 171 2.91 -1.19 15.08
CA ASP A 171 1.99 -2.05 15.82
C ASP A 171 1.23 -1.32 16.94
N SER A 172 1.45 -0.02 17.10
CA SER A 172 0.76 0.79 18.11
C SER A 172 -0.71 1.03 17.79
N ASP A 173 -1.53 1.16 18.85
CA ASP A 173 -2.97 1.44 18.73
C ASP A 173 -3.25 2.71 17.91
N ASP A 174 -2.43 3.75 18.05
CA ASP A 174 -2.57 5.01 17.30
C ASP A 174 -2.38 4.79 15.79
N VAL A 175 -1.39 3.98 15.40
CA VAL A 175 -1.16 3.63 13.99
C VAL A 175 -2.30 2.76 13.46
N GLN A 176 -2.76 1.78 14.24
CA GLN A 176 -3.88 0.94 13.87
C GLN A 176 -5.15 1.77 13.62
N ARG A 177 -5.44 2.76 14.48
CA ARG A 177 -6.56 3.70 14.28
C ARG A 177 -6.44 4.49 12.98
N VAL A 178 -5.24 4.91 12.59
CA VAL A 178 -5.02 5.61 11.30
C VAL A 178 -5.23 4.66 10.12
N ARG A 179 -4.72 3.43 10.19
CA ARG A 179 -4.92 2.39 9.17
C ARG A 179 -6.40 2.06 8.98
N ASP A 180 -7.12 1.85 10.09
CA ASP A 180 -8.56 1.56 10.07
C ASP A 180 -9.35 2.71 9.44
N LEU A 181 -8.99 3.96 9.74
CA LEU A 181 -9.63 5.14 9.14
C LEU A 181 -9.38 5.21 7.62
N ALA A 182 -8.16 4.93 7.17
CA ALA A 182 -7.84 4.91 5.74
C ALA A 182 -8.61 3.79 5.02
N ALA A 183 -8.59 2.57 5.57
CA ALA A 183 -9.30 1.42 5.04
C ALA A 183 -10.82 1.62 4.99
N TRP A 184 -11.41 2.29 6.00
CA TRP A 184 -12.84 2.58 6.02
C TRP A 184 -13.29 3.43 4.83
N LEU A 185 -12.47 4.38 4.39
CA LEU A 185 -12.79 5.29 3.27
C LEU A 185 -12.90 4.57 1.92
N VAL A 186 -12.21 3.43 1.75
CA VAL A 186 -12.39 2.54 0.59
C VAL A 186 -13.81 1.94 0.57
N GLY A 187 -14.36 1.63 1.75
CA GLY A 187 -15.69 1.03 1.89
C GLY A 187 -16.85 2.03 1.81
N SER A 188 -16.67 3.26 2.29
CA SER A 188 -17.70 4.31 2.28
C SER A 188 -17.74 5.15 1.00
N GLY A 189 -16.73 5.06 0.12
CA GLY A 189 -16.73 5.69 -1.21
C GLY A 189 -17.79 5.17 -2.21
N SER A 190 -18.61 4.18 -1.82
CA SER A 190 -19.73 3.66 -2.61
C SER A 190 -21.08 4.33 -2.31
N ALA A 191 -21.13 5.33 -1.43
CA ALA A 191 -22.35 6.08 -1.11
C ALA A 191 -22.14 7.59 -1.28
N ALA A 192 -22.02 8.03 -2.54
CA ALA A 192 -22.26 9.41 -2.94
C ALA A 192 -22.70 9.46 -4.41
#